data_AF-A0AAD4L7W3-F1
#
_entry.id   AF-A0AAD4L7W3-F1
#
_cell.length_a   1.000
_cell.length_b   1.000
_cell.length_c   1.000
_cell.angle_alpha   90.00
_cell.angle_beta   90.00
_cell.angle_gamma   90.00
#
_symmetry.space_group_name_H-M   'P 1'
#
loop_
_entity.id
_entity.type
_entity.pdbx_description
1 polymer ?
#
loop_
_entity_poly.entity_id
_entity_poly.type
_entity_poly.pdbx_seq_one_letter_code
_entity_poly.pdbx_strand_id
1 'polypeptide(L)'
;MTVNFDVRTMPSDLDQPSPARFTIAAHDGAACALDEHEDGTKRQVSLVAGRDLGLGEVFSAVWSPDDPLTLAAAGSKAKLQIWDVGANFGARKVFGPRLAEAGRKLRERITGDVIGVAEDEEDSDDDEE
;
A
#
# COMPACT_ATOMS: atom_id res chain seq x y z
N MET A 1 7.29 7.09 17.04
CA MET A 1 6.62 5.92 17.69
C MET A 1 6.78 4.71 16.78
N THR A 2 7.12 3.51 17.28
CA THR A 2 7.33 2.35 16.39
C THR A 2 6.00 1.73 15.98
N VAL A 3 5.76 1.65 14.67
CA VAL A 3 4.56 1.06 14.07
C VAL A 3 4.92 -0.22 13.32
N ASN A 4 4.12 -1.25 13.53
CA ASN A 4 4.35 -2.60 13.06
C ASN A 4 3.45 -2.86 11.85
N PHE A 5 4.05 -3.15 10.69
CA PHE A 5 3.30 -3.50 9.48
C PHE A 5 3.52 -4.96 9.08
N ASP A 6 2.42 -5.64 8.74
CA ASP A 6 2.43 -7.02 8.27
C ASP A 6 3.03 -7.12 6.86
N VAL A 7 4.05 -7.95 6.68
CA VAL A 7 4.51 -8.39 5.36
C VAL A 7 3.93 -9.75 5.03
N ARG A 8 3.30 -9.87 3.86
CA ARG A 8 2.60 -11.08 3.40
C ARG A 8 3.14 -11.52 2.05
N THR A 9 3.14 -12.81 1.80
CA THR A 9 3.35 -13.33 0.45
C THR A 9 2.07 -13.13 -0.32
N MET A 10 2.19 -12.75 -1.60
CA MET A 10 1.02 -12.69 -2.46
C MET A 10 0.36 -14.08 -2.51
N PRO A 11 -0.94 -14.22 -2.16
CA PRO A 11 -1.61 -15.51 -2.15
C PRO A 11 -1.71 -16.07 -3.58
N SER A 12 -1.44 -17.37 -3.74
CA SER A 12 -1.79 -18.11 -4.96
C SER A 12 -3.26 -18.54 -4.99
N ASP A 13 -3.89 -18.60 -3.80
CA ASP A 13 -5.31 -18.84 -3.59
C ASP A 13 -5.85 -17.65 -2.77
N LEU A 14 -6.82 -16.94 -3.33
CA LEU A 14 -7.33 -15.68 -2.80
C LEU A 14 -8.57 -15.87 -1.91
N ASP A 15 -9.10 -17.09 -1.85
CA ASP A 15 -10.19 -17.46 -0.93
C ASP A 15 -9.65 -17.78 0.49
N GLN A 16 -8.32 -17.84 0.63
CA GLN A 16 -7.62 -18.04 1.89
C GLN A 16 -6.76 -16.80 2.25
N PRO A 17 -6.88 -16.27 3.47
CA PRO A 17 -6.05 -15.14 3.88
C PRO A 17 -4.58 -15.56 3.93
N SER A 18 -3.67 -14.76 3.35
CA SER A 18 -2.23 -14.99 3.55
C SER A 18 -1.83 -14.59 4.97
N PRO A 19 -1.23 -15.50 5.77
CA PRO A 19 -0.68 -15.13 7.07
C PRO A 19 0.48 -14.14 6.91
N ALA A 20 0.66 -13.27 7.92
CA ALA A 20 1.83 -12.41 8.01
C ALA A 20 3.10 -13.26 8.20
N ARG A 21 4.15 -12.97 7.42
CA ARG A 21 5.44 -13.66 7.51
C ARG A 21 6.39 -12.98 8.48
N PHE A 22 6.47 -11.66 8.42
CA PHE A 22 7.27 -10.86 9.32
C PHE A 22 6.66 -9.47 9.45
N THR A 23 7.10 -8.75 10.48
CA THR A 23 6.65 -7.40 10.77
C THR A 23 7.78 -6.44 10.45
N ILE A 24 7.50 -5.38 9.69
CA ILE A 24 8.46 -4.28 9.51
C ILE A 24 8.10 -3.13 10.44
N ALA A 25 9.12 -2.58 11.10
CA ALA A 25 9.03 -1.36 11.87
C ALA A 25 9.50 -0.20 10.98
N ALA A 26 8.60 0.73 10.63
CA ALA A 26 8.97 1.94 9.91
C ALA A 26 8.94 3.16 10.84
N HIS A 27 9.78 4.14 10.53
CA HIS A 27 9.76 5.46 11.14
C HIS A 27 9.53 6.48 10.01
N ASP A 28 8.57 7.37 10.24
CA ASP A 28 8.04 8.48 9.41
C ASP A 28 7.60 8.26 7.93
N GLY A 29 6.43 8.84 7.64
CA GLY A 29 6.02 9.41 6.35
C GLY A 29 5.62 8.46 5.21
N ALA A 30 6.53 7.61 4.74
CA ALA A 30 6.37 6.97 3.44
C ALA A 30 5.77 5.55 3.54
N ALA A 31 4.74 5.29 2.74
CA ALA A 31 4.27 3.93 2.46
C ALA A 31 5.08 3.35 1.29
N CYS A 32 5.50 2.09 1.39
CA CYS A 32 6.27 1.42 0.35
C CYS A 32 5.69 0.04 0.02
N ALA A 33 5.78 -0.33 -1.25
CA ALA A 33 5.52 -1.67 -1.77
C ALA A 33 6.86 -2.32 -2.09
N LEU A 34 7.14 -3.46 -1.45
CA LEU A 34 8.37 -4.23 -1.61
C LEU A 34 8.07 -5.53 -2.36
N ASP A 35 9.02 -5.96 -3.19
CA ASP A 35 9.02 -7.27 -3.81
C ASP A 35 10.11 -8.15 -3.22
N GLU A 36 9.70 -9.29 -2.64
CA GLU A 36 10.60 -10.40 -2.31
C GLU A 36 10.55 -11.41 -3.46
N HIS A 37 11.72 -11.71 -4.04
CA HIS A 37 11.86 -12.73 -5.07
C HIS A 37 13.09 -13.61 -4.83
N GLU A 38 13.06 -14.81 -5.41
CA GLU A 38 14.16 -15.77 -5.34
C GLU A 38 14.87 -15.81 -6.69
N ASP A 39 16.17 -15.51 -6.69
CA ASP A 39 17.05 -15.63 -7.85
C ASP A 39 18.02 -16.80 -7.61
N GLY A 40 17.63 -17.98 -8.07
CA GLY A 40 18.34 -19.23 -7.83
C GLY A 40 18.32 -19.61 -6.34
N THR A 41 19.44 -19.44 -5.64
CA THR A 41 19.56 -19.74 -4.20
C THR A 41 19.55 -18.51 -3.30
N LYS A 42 19.40 -17.31 -3.86
CA LYS A 42 19.42 -16.05 -3.11
C LYS A 42 18.03 -15.42 -3.07
N ARG A 43 17.55 -15.14 -1.86
CA ARG A 43 16.39 -14.27 -1.66
C ARG A 43 16.82 -12.82 -1.76
N GLN A 44 16.11 -12.05 -2.57
CA GLN A 44 16.35 -10.62 -2.76
C GLN A 44 15.08 -9.83 -2.46
N VAL A 45 15.26 -8.65 -1.89
CA VAL A 45 14.18 -7.69 -1.63
C VAL A 45 14.46 -6.42 -2.42
N SER A 46 13.47 -5.93 -3.14
CA SER A 46 13.56 -4.69 -3.92
C SER A 46 12.38 -3.77 -3.66
N LEU A 47 12.61 -2.46 -3.69
CA LEU A 47 11.55 -1.45 -3.63
C LEU A 47 10.89 -1.32 -5.00
N VAL A 48 9.57 -1.52 -5.06
CA VAL A 48 8.80 -1.46 -6.30
C VAL A 48 8.08 -0.13 -6.46
N ALA A 49 7.49 0.36 -5.38
CA ALA A 49 6.86 1.67 -5.35
C ALA A 49 7.00 2.27 -3.95
N GLY A 50 7.17 3.59 -3.88
CA GLY A 50 7.18 4.34 -2.64
C GLY A 50 6.40 5.63 -2.83
N ARG A 51 5.60 6.00 -1.83
CA ARG A 51 4.77 7.19 -1.89
C ARG A 51 4.63 7.84 -0.52
N ASP A 52 4.71 9.17 -0.51
CA ASP A 52 4.22 9.97 0.61
C ASP A 52 2.71 10.14 0.48
N LEU A 53 1.97 9.63 1.48
CA LEU A 53 0.52 9.73 1.58
C LEU A 53 0.08 11.00 2.32
N GLY A 54 1.02 11.84 2.77
CA GLY A 54 0.70 13.06 3.50
C GLY A 54 -0.01 12.81 4.83
N LEU A 55 0.12 11.61 5.41
CA LEU A 55 -0.55 11.16 6.64
C LEU A 55 0.22 11.52 7.93
N GLY A 56 1.44 12.05 7.79
CA GLY A 56 2.38 12.23 8.91
C GLY A 56 2.97 10.89 9.35
N GLU A 57 3.10 10.65 10.66
CA GLU A 57 3.40 9.31 11.17
C GLU A 57 2.23 8.36 10.86
N VAL A 58 2.47 7.31 10.08
CA VAL A 58 1.47 6.28 9.77
C VAL A 58 1.31 5.38 11.00
N PHE A 59 0.11 5.26 11.55
CA PHE A 59 -0.17 4.40 12.72
C PHE A 59 -0.73 3.03 12.34
N SER A 60 -1.41 2.94 11.20
CA SER A 60 -1.99 1.70 10.71
C SER A 60 -1.97 1.67 9.19
N ALA A 61 -1.68 0.50 8.62
CA ALA A 61 -1.88 0.24 7.21
C ALA A 61 -2.33 -1.22 6.99
N VAL A 62 -3.24 -1.43 6.06
CA VAL A 62 -3.84 -2.73 5.77
C VAL A 62 -4.03 -2.91 4.26
N TRP A 63 -3.60 -4.06 3.75
CA TRP A 63 -3.86 -4.45 2.37
C TRP A 63 -5.31 -4.88 2.20
N SER A 64 -5.91 -4.52 1.07
CA SER A 64 -7.26 -4.96 0.73
C SER A 64 -7.32 -6.49 0.64
N PRO A 65 -8.35 -7.13 1.23
CA PRO A 65 -8.56 -8.57 1.08
C PRO A 65 -9.00 -8.94 -0.35
N ASP A 66 -9.61 -8.00 -1.06
CA ASP A 66 -10.21 -8.22 -2.37
C ASP A 66 -9.31 -7.80 -3.54
N ASP A 67 -8.36 -6.89 -3.29
CA ASP A 67 -7.45 -6.36 -4.30
C ASP A 67 -6.01 -6.29 -3.76
N PRO A 68 -5.12 -7.20 -4.18
CA PRO A 68 -3.78 -7.35 -3.59
C PRO A 68 -2.85 -6.14 -3.83
N LEU A 69 -3.22 -5.19 -4.70
CA LEU A 69 -2.43 -3.97 -4.93
C LEU A 69 -3.08 -2.70 -4.35
N THR A 70 -4.11 -2.84 -3.52
CA THR A 70 -4.75 -1.71 -2.83
C THR A 70 -4.37 -1.73 -1.34
N LEU A 71 -3.82 -0.61 -0.84
CA LEU A 71 -3.43 -0.41 0.56
C LEU A 71 -4.24 0.73 1.18
N ALA A 72 -4.86 0.51 2.33
CA ALA A 72 -5.40 1.60 3.16
C ALA A 72 -4.39 1.95 4.26
N ALA A 73 -4.16 3.24 4.52
CA ALA A 73 -3.28 3.72 5.58
C ALA A 73 -3.88 4.94 6.29
N ALA A 74 -3.65 5.03 7.60
CA ALA A 74 -4.07 6.15 8.44
C ALA A 74 -2.94 6.61 9.36
N GLY A 75 -2.88 7.92 9.65
CA GLY A 75 -1.78 8.50 10.41
C GLY A 75 -2.13 9.71 11.27
N SER A 76 -1.10 10.25 11.92
CA SER A 76 -1.12 11.35 12.91
C SER A 76 -1.86 12.62 12.49
N LYS A 77 -2.01 12.88 11.19
CA LYS A 77 -2.77 14.02 10.67
C LYS A 77 -4.29 13.81 10.66
N ALA A 78 -4.79 12.78 11.34
CA ALA A 78 -6.19 12.38 11.36
C ALA A 78 -6.77 12.10 9.96
N LYS A 79 -5.91 11.77 8.99
CA LYS A 79 -6.29 11.42 7.62
C LYS A 79 -6.17 9.92 7.40
N LEU A 80 -7.06 9.39 6.55
CA LEU A 80 -6.99 8.05 6.00
C LEU A 80 -6.90 8.16 4.48
N GLN A 81 -5.98 7.42 3.87
CA GLN A 81 -5.85 7.35 2.43
C GLN A 81 -5.83 5.91 1.94
N ILE A 82 -6.40 5.71 0.75
CA ILE A 82 -6.31 4.46 0.03
C ILE A 82 -5.35 4.67 -1.14
N TRP A 83 -4.28 3.89 -1.15
CA TRP A 83 -3.28 3.85 -2.21
C TRP A 83 -3.56 2.66 -3.13
N ASP A 84 -3.79 2.94 -4.41
CA ASP A 84 -3.73 1.94 -5.48
C ASP A 84 -2.29 1.83 -6.00
N VAL A 85 -1.53 0.85 -5.49
CA VAL A 85 -0.17 0.55 -5.93
C VAL A 85 -0.17 0.09 -7.38
N GLY A 86 -1.25 -0.55 -7.82
CA GLY A 86 -1.46 -0.98 -9.19
C GLY A 86 -1.53 0.18 -10.18
N ALA A 87 -1.75 1.43 -9.75
CA ALA A 87 -1.64 2.60 -10.62
C ALA A 87 -0.19 2.92 -11.03
N ASN A 88 0.81 2.48 -10.26
CA ASN A 88 2.22 2.70 -10.55
C ASN A 88 2.73 1.77 -11.66
N PHE A 89 3.28 2.33 -12.74
CA PHE A 89 3.79 1.56 -13.89
C PHE A 89 4.85 0.50 -13.51
N GLY A 90 5.77 0.83 -12.60
CA GLY A 90 6.79 -0.10 -12.11
C GLY A 90 6.17 -1.29 -11.38
N ALA A 91 5.16 -1.03 -10.53
CA ALA A 91 4.40 -2.06 -9.85
C ALA A 91 3.63 -2.96 -10.83
N ARG A 92 3.00 -2.39 -11.87
CA ARG A 92 2.32 -3.19 -12.92
C ARG A 92 3.27 -4.15 -13.60
N LYS A 93 4.50 -3.70 -13.90
CA LYS A 93 5.50 -4.52 -14.58
C LYS A 93 5.98 -5.68 -13.71
N VAL A 94 6.18 -5.45 -12.41
CA VAL A 94 6.69 -6.47 -11.47
C VAL A 94 5.58 -7.46 -11.07
N PHE A 95 4.41 -6.95 -10.69
CA PHE A 95 3.33 -7.78 -10.12
C PHE A 95 2.31 -8.28 -11.15
N GLY A 96 2.18 -7.61 -12.30
CA GLY A 96 1.20 -7.97 -13.34
C GLY A 96 1.28 -9.43 -13.80
N PRO A 97 2.48 -9.95 -14.17
CA PRO A 97 2.62 -11.36 -14.54
C PRO A 97 2.21 -12.32 -13.43
N ARG A 98 2.60 -12.04 -12.18
CA ARG A 98 2.29 -12.90 -11.03
C ARG A 98 0.80 -12.90 -10.69
N LEU A 99 0.13 -11.77 -10.84
CA LEU A 99 -1.32 -11.67 -10.69
C LEU A 99 -2.06 -12.46 -11.77
N ALA A 100 -1.56 -12.44 -13.01
CA ALA A 100 -2.12 -13.23 -14.10
C ALA A 100 -1.96 -14.74 -13.86
N GLU A 101 -0.83 -15.19 -13.33
CA GLU A 101 -0.61 -16.58 -12.89
C GLU A 101 -1.57 -16.99 -11.77
N ALA A 102 -1.88 -16.08 -10.84
CA ALA A 102 -2.88 -16.26 -9.79
C ALA A 102 -4.33 -16.08 -10.30
N GLY A 103 -4.55 -15.98 -11.62
CA GLY A 103 -5.88 -15.91 -12.23
C GLY A 103 -6.59 -14.56 -12.14
N ARG A 104 -5.91 -13.48 -11.70
CA ARG A 104 -6.47 -12.12 -11.70
C ARG A 104 -5.98 -11.31 -12.89
N LYS A 105 -6.90 -10.55 -13.49
CA LYS A 105 -6.54 -9.45 -14.40
C LYS A 105 -6.39 -8.18 -13.59
N LEU A 106 -5.21 -7.58 -13.65
CA LEU A 106 -4.98 -6.26 -13.08
C LEU A 106 -5.94 -5.27 -13.77
N ARG A 107 -6.80 -4.61 -13.00
CA ARG A 107 -7.69 -3.57 -13.55
C ARG A 107 -6.82 -2.40 -13.97
N GLU A 108 -6.92 -2.00 -15.22
CA GLU A 108 -6.30 -0.75 -15.67
C GLU A 108 -7.10 0.40 -15.09
N ARG A 109 -6.55 1.06 -14.06
CA ARG A 109 -7.15 2.24 -13.45
C ARG A 109 -6.42 3.48 -13.94
N ILE A 110 -7.19 4.42 -14.49
CA ILE A 110 -6.72 5.67 -15.11
C ILE A 110 -6.69 6.82 -14.09
N THR A 111 -7.48 6.71 -13.01
CA THR A 111 -7.52 7.72 -11.95
C THR A 111 -6.34 7.52 -11.00
N GLY A 112 -5.55 8.59 -10.81
CA GLY A 112 -4.29 8.55 -10.07
C GLY A 112 -4.40 7.82 -8.74
N ASP A 113 -3.60 6.78 -8.57
CA ASP A 113 -2.53 6.62 -7.58
C ASP A 113 -2.85 6.91 -6.09
N VAL A 114 -3.74 7.83 -5.68
CA VAL A 114 -4.40 7.85 -4.36
C VAL A 114 -5.90 8.05 -4.54
N ILE A 115 -6.68 7.12 -3.99
CA ILE A 115 -8.14 7.19 -3.92
C ILE A 115 -8.46 7.95 -2.63
N GLY A 116 -8.44 9.28 -2.71
CA GLY A 116 -8.74 10.16 -1.58
C GLY A 116 -10.18 9.99 -1.11
N VAL A 117 -10.39 9.97 0.20
CA VAL A 117 -11.66 10.37 0.82
C VAL A 117 -11.65 11.90 0.81
N ALA A 118 -12.75 12.53 0.38
CA ALA A 118 -12.88 13.99 0.31
C ALA A 118 -12.36 14.62 1.62
N GLU A 119 -11.41 15.54 1.50
CA GLU A 119 -11.01 16.35 2.64
C GLU A 119 -12.24 17.19 3.01
N ASP A 120 -12.76 17.01 4.23
CA ASP A 120 -13.74 17.95 4.78
C ASP A 120 -13.00 19.30 4.86
N GLU A 121 -13.45 20.28 4.08
CA GLU A 121 -12.98 21.67 4.17
C GLU A 121 -13.40 22.19 5.55
N GLU A 122 -12.59 21.92 6.58
CA GLU A 122 -12.63 22.69 7.80
C GLU A 122 -12.04 24.08 7.50
N ASP A 123 -12.86 24.95 6.89
CA ASP A 123 -12.68 26.40 6.94
C ASP A 123 -12.80 26.82 8.41
N SER A 124 -11.68 26.83 9.13
CA SER A 124 -11.55 27.63 10.35
C SER A 124 -11.27 29.07 9.94
N ASP A 125 -12.33 29.78 9.57
CA ASP A 125 -12.36 31.24 9.64
C ASP A 125 -12.36 31.62 11.13
N ASP A 126 -11.17 31.83 11.70
CA ASP A 126 -10.98 32.53 12.97
C ASP A 126 -10.89 34.03 12.66
N ASP A 127 -12.06 34.64 12.49
CA ASP A 127 -12.26 36.07 12.37
C ASP A 127 -12.83 36.57 13.71
N GLU A 128 -11.95 36.86 14.67
CA GLU A 128 -12.29 37.62 15.89
C GLU A 128 -11.29 38.77 16.11
N GLU A 129 -11.84 39.96 16.34
CA GLU A 129 -11.26 41.33 16.28
C GLU A 129 -9.93 41.62 17.01
#